data_AF-A0A8T0KDG0-F1
#
_entry.id   AF-A0A8T0KDG0-F1
#
_cell.length_a   1.000
_cell.length_b   1.000
_cell.length_c   1.000
_cell.angle_alpha   90.00
_cell.angle_beta   90.00
_cell.angle_gamma   90.00
#
_symmetry.space_group_name_H-M   'P 1'
#
loop_
_entity.id
_entity.type
_entity.pdbx_description
1 polymer ?
#
loop_
_entity_poly.entity_id
_entity_poly.type
_entity_poly.pdbx_seq_one_letter_code
_entity_poly.pdbx_strand_id
1 'polypeptide(L)'
;MLLKLKLSTHYIASNPSKFHMDDTCVSVFSSHSKTTSFFHLPPQIASVMGNTTTLLFFLSVLLCHGAMAIPEGEEDNLFLMHKPKRMVKTDAGEMRVLKTQSGCRRLLDRHMHIAFITMEPNSLFVPHYLDSNLIIFIHKGEANLGFIYDDELVERRLKAGDVYVIPSGSAFYFVNMEEGQRLHIICSIDPSTSLGLDTFHSFYIGGGANSHSLLSEFGPAILETAFNESRMEVESIFYKELDGPIMYMDDSHAPSLGTKFLKLKKEEKEQQQLDKMLQDQEEEKEEKKQTSSSWEKLLDNVFGKVNEKTESKNSVDWSKATNLYDKISDFRNDYGWSKALDGVQYSPLTKPDTGLFYVYLKAGSMLGPHVNARASEYTIVLKGCGELHIVYPNGSKAISTEIKQGDVFVVPKSLPFCQIASRDGPLEFFGFSTSAKENKPLFLAGSVSILRTMLGPQLAAALGVSVDTLRRALDPQDELVIFPSTWSEPP
;
A
#
# COMPACT_ATOMS: atom_id res chain seq x y z
N MET A 1 24.51 -1.27 26.64
CA MET A 1 25.94 -1.11 26.29
C MET A 1 26.23 0.39 26.19
N LEU A 2 27.30 0.92 26.79
CA LEU A 2 27.52 2.39 26.82
C LEU A 2 27.89 2.93 25.43
N LEU A 3 27.31 4.08 25.07
CA LEU A 3 27.69 4.84 23.89
C LEU A 3 29.03 5.57 24.16
N LYS A 4 30.13 5.13 23.55
CA LYS A 4 31.43 5.83 23.64
C LYS A 4 31.50 6.96 22.62
N LEU A 5 31.15 8.18 23.05
CA LEU A 5 31.54 9.40 22.35
C LEU A 5 33.08 9.48 22.27
N LYS A 6 33.62 9.62 21.06
CA LYS A 6 35.07 9.66 20.80
C LYS A 6 35.46 11.02 20.22
N LEU A 7 35.75 11.97 21.09
CA LEU A 7 36.32 13.26 20.70
C LEU A 7 37.70 13.04 20.05
N SER A 8 37.93 13.70 18.91
CA SER A 8 39.20 13.67 18.18
C SER A 8 39.62 15.09 17.82
N THR A 9 40.47 15.69 18.67
CA THR A 9 41.13 16.96 18.37
C THR A 9 42.32 16.71 17.44
N HIS A 10 42.24 17.17 16.19
CA HIS A 10 43.40 17.20 15.30
C HIS A 10 44.22 18.48 15.55
N TYR A 11 45.45 18.32 16.03
CA TYR A 11 46.43 19.39 16.09
C TYR A 11 47.11 19.51 14.72
N ILE A 12 46.93 20.63 14.03
CA ILE A 12 47.78 21.03 12.90
C ILE A 12 48.89 21.92 13.48
N ALA A 13 50.15 21.57 13.23
CA ALA A 13 51.31 22.28 13.76
C ALA A 13 51.98 23.16 12.69
N SER A 14 52.10 24.46 12.95
CA SER A 14 52.91 25.39 12.17
C SER A 14 53.54 26.44 13.11
N ASN A 15 54.80 26.80 12.85
CA ASN A 15 55.66 27.60 13.75
C ASN A 15 55.47 29.13 13.54
N PRO A 16 56.10 30.05 14.29
CA PRO A 16 55.30 31.04 15.01
C PRO A 16 55.64 32.51 14.72
N SER A 17 54.64 33.30 14.36
CA SER A 17 54.67 34.76 14.57
C SER A 17 53.25 35.37 14.59
N LYS A 18 53.04 36.27 15.56
CA LYS A 18 51.89 37.17 15.79
C LYS A 18 50.73 37.14 14.77
N PHE A 19 49.53 36.74 15.19
CA PHE A 19 48.45 37.70 15.52
C PHE A 19 47.28 37.04 16.29
N HIS A 20 46.17 37.78 16.44
CA HIS A 20 45.02 37.62 17.36
C HIS A 20 44.40 36.21 17.54
N MET A 21 43.68 36.08 18.66
CA MET A 21 42.63 35.06 18.87
C MET A 21 41.51 35.22 17.84
N ASP A 22 40.94 34.13 17.35
CA ASP A 22 39.48 33.91 17.27
C ASP A 22 39.15 32.46 16.86
N ASP A 23 37.85 32.12 16.85
CA ASP A 23 37.21 30.91 16.30
C ASP A 23 37.69 29.52 16.76
N THR A 24 37.09 29.02 17.85
CA THR A 24 37.00 27.59 18.15
C THR A 24 35.60 27.06 17.81
N CYS A 25 35.45 26.44 16.63
CA CYS A 25 34.13 26.01 16.12
C CYS A 25 33.78 24.56 16.52
N VAL A 26 32.62 24.36 17.14
CA VAL A 26 32.10 23.02 17.52
C VAL A 26 31.03 22.58 16.52
N SER A 27 31.36 21.58 15.69
CA SER A 27 30.44 21.01 14.70
C SER A 27 29.80 19.71 15.23
N VAL A 28 28.47 19.69 15.33
CA VAL A 28 27.68 18.52 15.71
C VAL A 28 27.13 17.86 14.45
N PHE A 29 27.58 16.64 14.15
CA PHE A 29 27.14 15.90 12.96
C PHE A 29 25.91 15.03 13.26
N SER A 30 24.80 15.32 12.59
CA SER A 30 23.64 14.43 12.49
C SER A 30 23.57 13.84 11.08
N SER A 31 24.13 12.64 10.91
CA SER A 31 24.05 11.92 9.64
C SER A 31 22.68 11.25 9.49
N HIS A 32 21.70 11.94 8.90
CA HIS A 32 20.53 11.32 8.23
C HIS A 32 19.74 12.23 7.26
N SER A 33 20.08 13.52 7.08
CA SER A 33 19.49 14.38 6.03
C SER A 33 20.57 15.15 5.25
N LYS A 34 20.26 15.56 4.01
CA LYS A 34 21.15 16.40 3.17
C LYS A 34 20.93 17.90 3.42
N THR A 35 20.71 18.30 4.68
CA THR A 35 20.43 19.70 5.03
C THR A 35 21.25 20.11 6.24
N THR A 36 22.37 20.79 5.99
CA THR A 36 23.36 21.15 7.02
C THR A 36 22.91 22.38 7.80
N SER A 37 22.19 22.19 8.89
CA SER A 37 21.81 23.28 9.81
C SER A 37 23.00 23.74 10.65
N PHE A 38 23.60 24.88 10.29
CA PHE A 38 24.66 25.51 11.09
C PHE A 38 24.07 26.31 12.25
N PHE A 39 24.23 25.80 13.48
CA PHE A 39 23.90 26.54 14.71
C PHE A 39 25.14 27.28 15.22
N HIS A 40 25.23 28.59 14.97
CA HIS A 40 26.26 29.44 15.58
C HIS A 40 25.95 29.68 17.06
N LEU A 41 26.67 28.98 17.94
CA LEU A 41 26.71 29.26 19.38
C LEU A 41 27.76 30.35 19.66
N PRO A 42 27.39 31.49 20.31
CA PRO A 42 28.36 32.47 20.76
C PRO A 42 29.38 31.86 21.73
N PRO A 43 30.68 32.24 21.67
CA PRO A 43 31.73 31.62 22.48
C PRO A 43 31.53 31.75 24.00
N GLN A 44 30.71 32.71 24.44
CA GLN A 44 30.34 32.88 25.85
C GLN A 44 29.46 31.73 26.41
N ILE A 45 28.84 30.91 25.57
CA ILE A 45 28.02 29.76 26.01
C ILE A 45 28.87 28.48 26.16
N ALA A 46 29.95 28.34 25.38
CA ALA A 46 30.80 27.16 25.37
C ALA A 46 31.47 26.89 26.74
N SER A 47 31.79 27.95 27.50
CA SER A 47 32.36 27.86 28.85
C SER A 47 31.40 27.28 29.91
N VAL A 48 30.10 27.22 29.62
CA VAL A 48 29.06 26.75 30.55
C VAL A 48 28.73 25.25 30.37
N MET A 49 29.32 24.60 29.36
CA MET A 49 29.08 23.19 29.03
C MET A 49 29.77 22.17 29.96
N GLY A 50 30.31 22.61 31.10
CA GLY A 50 30.83 21.73 32.16
C GLY A 50 29.77 21.14 33.09
N ASN A 51 28.51 21.62 33.04
CA ASN A 51 27.45 21.22 33.96
C ASN A 51 26.35 20.40 33.26
N THR A 52 26.00 19.24 33.83
CA THR A 52 24.95 18.35 33.33
C THR A 52 23.58 19.01 33.27
N THR A 53 23.29 19.97 34.17
CA THR A 53 22.03 20.74 34.12
C THR A 53 21.92 21.58 32.86
N THR A 54 23.02 22.21 32.42
CA THR A 54 23.07 23.00 31.17
C THR A 54 22.88 22.10 29.95
N LEU A 55 23.50 20.92 29.95
CA LEU A 55 23.35 19.94 28.87
C LEU A 55 21.91 19.41 28.78
N LEU A 56 21.27 19.11 29.91
CA LEU A 56 19.85 18.74 29.97
C LEU A 56 18.93 19.86 29.47
N PHE A 57 19.24 21.12 29.79
CA PHE A 57 18.48 22.27 29.31
C PHE A 57 18.62 22.49 27.80
N PHE A 58 19.82 22.31 27.24
CA PHE A 58 20.00 22.31 25.79
C PHE A 58 19.30 21.11 25.12
N LEU A 59 19.29 19.94 25.76
CA LEU A 59 18.59 18.77 25.26
C LEU A 59 17.06 18.97 25.24
N SER A 60 16.49 19.58 26.29
CA SER A 60 15.06 19.90 26.32
C SER A 60 14.70 21.00 25.32
N VAL A 61 15.53 22.04 25.14
CA VAL A 61 15.35 23.04 24.10
C VAL A 61 15.39 22.40 22.70
N LEU A 62 16.33 21.49 22.42
CA LEU A 62 16.39 20.75 21.16
C LEU A 62 15.17 19.84 20.93
N LEU A 63 14.65 19.19 21.98
CA LEU A 63 13.43 18.39 21.90
C LEU A 63 12.18 19.25 21.65
N CYS A 64 12.11 20.46 22.19
CA CYS A 64 10.97 21.37 22.03
C CYS A 64 10.94 22.13 20.69
N HIS A 65 12.06 22.25 19.97
CA HIS A 65 12.15 23.02 18.71
C HIS A 65 12.22 22.14 17.45
N GLY A 66 11.71 20.91 17.52
CA GLY A 66 11.53 20.00 16.39
C GLY A 66 10.41 20.43 15.41
N ALA A 67 10.45 21.67 14.92
CA ALA A 67 9.50 22.18 13.96
C ALA A 67 9.65 21.45 12.61
N MET A 68 8.70 20.55 12.29
CA MET A 68 8.57 20.07 10.91
C MET A 68 8.18 21.25 10.02
N ALA A 69 8.99 21.53 9.01
CA ALA A 69 8.60 22.39 7.91
C ALA A 69 7.46 21.71 7.14
N ILE A 70 6.22 22.15 7.40
CA ILE A 70 5.04 21.70 6.66
C ILE A 70 5.23 22.11 5.19
N PRO A 71 5.03 21.20 4.22
CA PRO A 71 5.20 21.52 2.81
C PRO A 71 4.03 22.37 2.32
N GLU A 72 4.25 23.67 2.13
CA GLU A 72 3.27 24.59 1.53
C GLU A 72 3.04 24.23 0.04
N GLY A 73 1.82 23.81 -0.33
CA GLY A 73 1.40 23.61 -1.72
C GLY A 73 0.37 22.47 -1.93
N GLU A 74 -0.76 22.79 -2.57
CA GLU A 74 -1.87 21.87 -2.92
C GLU A 74 -2.31 20.91 -1.80
N GLU A 75 -2.65 21.48 -0.63
CA GLU A 75 -2.90 20.74 0.62
C GLU A 75 -4.01 19.69 0.51
N ASP A 76 -5.16 20.02 -0.11
CA ASP A 76 -6.36 19.18 -0.13
C ASP A 76 -6.18 17.83 -0.85
N ASN A 77 -5.10 17.64 -1.62
CA ASN A 77 -4.81 16.37 -2.28
C ASN A 77 -3.70 15.56 -1.62
N LEU A 78 -2.89 16.11 -0.70
CA LEU A 78 -1.58 15.55 -0.32
C LEU A 78 -1.61 14.05 0.08
N PHE A 79 -2.65 13.66 0.81
CA PHE A 79 -2.85 12.31 1.35
C PHE A 79 -3.63 11.38 0.40
N LEU A 80 -4.26 11.92 -0.65
CA LEU A 80 -5.05 11.18 -1.64
C LEU A 80 -4.15 10.63 -2.75
N MET A 81 -4.24 9.32 -2.99
CA MET A 81 -3.50 8.64 -4.05
C MET A 81 -4.31 8.70 -5.34
N HIS A 82 -4.10 9.77 -6.11
CA HIS A 82 -4.73 10.00 -7.42
C HIS A 82 -3.73 9.78 -8.58
N LYS A 83 -4.20 9.81 -9.84
CA LYS A 83 -3.43 9.56 -11.09
C LYS A 83 -2.75 8.16 -11.15
N PRO A 84 -3.51 7.08 -11.41
CA PRO A 84 -2.95 5.73 -11.57
C PRO A 84 -2.08 5.58 -12.83
N LYS A 85 -0.90 4.98 -12.69
CA LYS A 85 -0.10 4.49 -13.82
C LYS A 85 -0.71 3.18 -14.33
N ARG A 86 -1.09 3.12 -15.60
CA ARG A 86 -1.40 1.85 -16.28
C ARG A 86 -0.07 1.10 -16.51
N MET A 87 0.05 -0.11 -15.97
CA MET A 87 1.23 -0.98 -16.13
C MET A 87 0.99 -2.09 -17.16
N VAL A 88 -0.25 -2.58 -17.24
CA VAL A 88 -0.73 -3.52 -18.27
C VAL A 88 -2.10 -3.02 -18.74
N LYS A 89 -2.34 -3.01 -20.05
CA LYS A 89 -3.67 -2.79 -20.64
C LYS A 89 -3.82 -3.70 -21.86
N THR A 90 -4.91 -4.47 -21.87
CA THR A 90 -5.23 -5.45 -22.91
C THR A 90 -6.76 -5.51 -23.09
N ASP A 91 -7.24 -6.30 -24.04
CA ASP A 91 -8.68 -6.59 -24.18
C ASP A 91 -9.22 -7.60 -23.15
N ALA A 92 -8.34 -8.33 -22.45
CA ALA A 92 -8.67 -9.35 -21.45
C ALA A 92 -8.44 -8.90 -19.99
N GLY A 93 -7.87 -7.70 -19.78
CA GLY A 93 -7.66 -7.13 -18.47
C GLY A 93 -6.74 -5.91 -18.41
N GLU A 94 -6.57 -5.39 -17.20
CA GLU A 94 -5.80 -4.17 -16.92
C GLU A 94 -5.14 -4.24 -15.53
N MET A 95 -3.91 -3.74 -15.42
CA MET A 95 -3.24 -3.49 -14.14
C MET A 95 -2.95 -1.99 -14.00
N ARG A 96 -3.57 -1.36 -12.99
CA ARG A 96 -3.37 0.05 -12.61
C ARG A 96 -2.67 0.14 -11.28
N VAL A 97 -1.76 1.11 -11.12
CA VAL A 97 -0.94 1.27 -9.92
C VAL A 97 -0.91 2.72 -9.45
N LEU A 98 -1.26 2.94 -8.19
CA LEU A 98 -1.20 4.22 -7.51
C LEU A 98 0.08 4.31 -6.67
N LYS A 99 0.82 5.41 -6.86
CA LYS A 99 2.01 5.76 -6.08
C LYS A 99 1.65 6.85 -5.07
N THR A 100 2.19 6.78 -3.86
CA THR A 100 2.11 7.89 -2.90
C THR A 100 2.78 9.14 -3.47
N GLN A 101 2.15 10.30 -3.26
CA GLN A 101 2.67 11.58 -3.72
C GLN A 101 4.06 11.90 -3.16
N SER A 102 4.84 12.66 -3.92
CA SER A 102 6.20 13.09 -3.55
C SER A 102 6.23 13.90 -2.24
N GLY A 103 5.21 14.72 -1.98
CA GLY A 103 5.04 15.42 -0.71
C GLY A 103 4.81 14.45 0.46
N CYS A 104 3.73 13.66 0.42
CA CYS A 104 3.38 12.73 1.49
C CYS A 104 4.44 11.64 1.74
N ARG A 105 5.21 11.23 0.71
CA ARG A 105 6.38 10.33 0.87
C ARG A 105 7.41 10.84 1.88
N ARG A 106 7.48 12.15 2.15
CA ARG A 106 8.39 12.74 3.17
C ARG A 106 7.91 12.55 4.61
N LEU A 107 6.64 12.17 4.80
CA LEU A 107 6.02 11.91 6.11
C LEU A 107 6.05 10.41 6.47
N LEU A 108 6.49 9.55 5.54
CA LEU A 108 6.44 8.10 5.67
C LEU A 108 7.82 7.50 5.98
N ASP A 109 7.85 6.53 6.87
CA ASP A 109 9.04 5.72 7.18
C ASP A 109 9.21 4.54 6.20
N ARG A 110 8.10 3.89 5.83
CA ARG A 110 7.99 3.02 4.67
C ARG A 110 6.77 3.39 3.84
N HIS A 111 6.88 3.23 2.53
CA HIS A 111 5.78 3.49 1.60
C HIS A 111 5.60 2.29 0.67
N MET A 112 4.37 2.06 0.24
CA MET A 112 4.00 0.98 -0.68
C MET A 112 3.34 1.56 -1.94
N HIS A 113 3.02 0.71 -2.90
CA HIS A 113 2.21 1.05 -4.06
C HIS A 113 0.95 0.18 -4.05
N ILE A 114 -0.21 0.79 -4.32
CA ILE A 114 -1.49 0.09 -4.35
C ILE A 114 -1.85 -0.21 -5.80
N ALA A 115 -2.01 -1.49 -6.13
CA ALA A 115 -2.34 -1.96 -7.45
C ALA A 115 -3.76 -2.54 -7.52
N PHE A 116 -4.40 -2.35 -8.67
CA PHE A 116 -5.67 -2.96 -9.02
C PHE A 116 -5.48 -3.77 -10.29
N ILE A 117 -5.73 -5.07 -10.21
CA ILE A 117 -5.79 -5.98 -11.37
C ILE A 117 -7.26 -6.27 -11.63
N THR A 118 -7.70 -6.09 -12.86
CA THR A 118 -9.03 -6.51 -13.33
C THR A 118 -8.87 -7.44 -14.52
N MET A 119 -9.53 -8.60 -14.46
CA MET A 119 -9.47 -9.65 -15.46
C MET A 119 -10.88 -10.03 -15.92
N GLU A 120 -11.04 -10.23 -17.22
CA GLU A 120 -12.28 -10.70 -17.84
C GLU A 120 -12.49 -12.20 -17.58
N PRO A 121 -13.70 -12.77 -17.78
CA PRO A 121 -13.89 -14.22 -17.84
C PRO A 121 -12.98 -14.88 -18.88
N ASN A 122 -12.62 -16.14 -18.64
CA ASN A 122 -11.77 -16.96 -19.52
C ASN A 122 -10.43 -16.29 -19.88
N SER A 123 -9.76 -15.69 -18.89
CA SER A 123 -8.49 -14.97 -19.08
C SER A 123 -7.36 -15.44 -18.17
N LEU A 124 -6.14 -15.32 -18.69
CA LEU A 124 -4.86 -15.67 -18.08
C LEU A 124 -4.01 -14.41 -17.93
N PHE A 125 -3.57 -14.10 -16.71
CA PHE A 125 -2.40 -13.26 -16.46
C PHE A 125 -1.18 -14.20 -16.51
N VAL A 126 -0.38 -14.06 -17.57
CA VAL A 126 0.63 -15.04 -17.99
C VAL A 126 1.75 -15.27 -16.95
N PRO A 127 2.46 -16.42 -17.00
CA PRO A 127 3.55 -16.73 -16.07
C PRO A 127 4.65 -15.67 -16.03
N HIS A 128 4.84 -15.06 -14.86
CA HIS A 128 5.88 -14.05 -14.61
C HIS A 128 6.30 -14.03 -13.14
N TYR A 129 7.43 -13.38 -12.84
CA TYR A 129 7.81 -13.01 -11.47
C TYR A 129 7.99 -11.50 -11.34
N LEU A 130 8.00 -11.01 -10.10
CA LEU A 130 8.24 -9.59 -9.79
C LEU A 130 9.56 -9.42 -9.01
N ASP A 131 10.21 -8.26 -9.15
CA ASP A 131 11.28 -7.85 -8.24
C ASP A 131 10.77 -7.49 -6.82
N SER A 132 9.46 -7.36 -6.64
CA SER A 132 8.84 -6.81 -5.44
C SER A 132 7.90 -7.82 -4.77
N ASN A 133 7.85 -7.84 -3.43
CA ASN A 133 6.85 -8.65 -2.73
C ASN A 133 5.44 -8.12 -3.06
N LEU A 134 4.51 -9.02 -3.36
CA LEU A 134 3.13 -8.72 -3.74
C LEU A 134 2.18 -9.37 -2.73
N ILE A 135 1.38 -8.56 -2.04
CA ILE A 135 0.28 -9.05 -1.20
C ILE A 135 -1.00 -8.80 -1.96
N ILE A 136 -1.75 -9.85 -2.26
CA ILE A 136 -3.05 -9.76 -2.95
C ILE A 136 -4.22 -9.93 -2.00
N PHE A 137 -5.33 -9.30 -2.35
CA PHE A 137 -6.64 -9.46 -1.74
C PHE A 137 -7.68 -9.59 -2.86
N ILE A 138 -8.40 -10.72 -2.90
CA ILE A 138 -9.46 -10.95 -3.89
C ILE A 138 -10.70 -10.17 -3.45
N HIS A 139 -10.94 -9.01 -4.06
CA HIS A 139 -12.06 -8.16 -3.70
C HIS A 139 -13.39 -8.69 -4.27
N LYS A 140 -13.37 -9.20 -5.52
CA LYS A 140 -14.53 -9.76 -6.22
C LYS A 140 -14.08 -10.80 -7.25
N GLY A 141 -14.88 -11.84 -7.46
CA GLY A 141 -14.54 -12.95 -8.35
C GLY A 141 -13.79 -14.06 -7.62
N GLU A 142 -13.37 -15.06 -8.38
CA GLU A 142 -12.47 -16.12 -7.94
C GLU A 142 -11.28 -16.21 -8.91
N ALA A 143 -10.15 -16.74 -8.44
CA ALA A 143 -8.92 -16.83 -9.21
C ALA A 143 -8.21 -18.15 -8.94
N ASN A 144 -7.78 -18.85 -9.99
CA ASN A 144 -6.78 -19.91 -9.84
C ASN A 144 -5.39 -19.26 -9.90
N LEU A 145 -4.70 -19.21 -8.77
CA LEU A 145 -3.31 -18.81 -8.65
C LEU A 145 -2.43 -20.06 -8.76
N GLY A 146 -1.62 -20.15 -9.81
CA GLY A 146 -0.48 -21.07 -9.85
C GLY A 146 0.79 -20.30 -9.51
N PHE A 147 1.62 -20.81 -8.59
CA PHE A 147 2.87 -20.18 -8.20
C PHE A 147 3.95 -21.20 -7.83
N ILE A 148 5.22 -20.84 -8.01
CA ILE A 148 6.37 -21.69 -7.70
C ILE A 148 6.80 -21.50 -6.24
N TYR A 149 6.89 -22.60 -5.50
CA TYR A 149 7.33 -22.66 -4.11
C TYR A 149 8.03 -23.98 -3.79
N ASP A 150 9.18 -23.90 -3.12
CA ASP A 150 10.07 -25.04 -2.83
C ASP A 150 10.38 -25.88 -4.10
N ASP A 151 10.62 -25.17 -5.20
CA ASP A 151 10.81 -25.66 -6.58
C ASP A 151 9.65 -26.48 -7.20
N GLU A 152 8.52 -26.64 -6.50
CA GLU A 152 7.29 -27.26 -7.03
C GLU A 152 6.27 -26.19 -7.50
N LEU A 153 5.44 -26.52 -8.50
CA LEU A 153 4.27 -25.70 -8.88
C LEU A 153 3.11 -26.01 -7.94
N VAL A 154 2.63 -24.98 -7.25
CA VAL A 154 1.52 -25.06 -6.30
C VAL A 154 0.35 -24.25 -6.83
N GLU A 155 -0.81 -24.90 -7.00
CA GLU A 155 -2.03 -24.26 -7.47
C GLU A 155 -3.04 -24.07 -6.35
N ARG A 156 -3.74 -22.92 -6.34
CA ARG A 156 -4.73 -22.52 -5.34
C ARG A 156 -5.88 -21.77 -5.99
N ARG A 157 -7.10 -22.30 -5.82
CA ARG A 157 -8.34 -21.55 -6.06
C ARG A 157 -8.55 -20.58 -4.90
N LEU A 158 -8.62 -19.28 -5.20
CA LEU A 158 -8.82 -18.18 -4.26
C LEU A 158 -10.21 -17.57 -4.48
N LYS A 159 -10.97 -17.39 -3.42
CA LYS A 159 -12.32 -16.80 -3.41
C LYS A 159 -12.31 -15.35 -2.92
N ALA A 160 -13.42 -14.63 -3.12
CA ALA A 160 -13.60 -13.30 -2.57
C ALA A 160 -13.35 -13.25 -1.04
N GLY A 161 -12.54 -12.29 -0.61
CA GLY A 161 -12.06 -12.14 0.76
C GLY A 161 -10.70 -12.81 1.03
N ASP A 162 -10.18 -13.66 0.13
CA ASP A 162 -8.89 -14.32 0.33
C ASP A 162 -7.71 -13.34 0.19
N VAL A 163 -6.74 -13.52 1.08
CA VAL A 163 -5.46 -12.84 1.14
C VAL A 163 -4.36 -13.85 0.83
N TYR A 164 -3.43 -13.47 -0.04
CA TYR A 164 -2.23 -14.24 -0.37
C TYR A 164 -1.00 -13.35 -0.40
N VAL A 165 0.18 -13.95 -0.20
CA VAL A 165 1.46 -13.25 -0.34
C VAL A 165 2.34 -14.00 -1.31
N ILE A 166 2.74 -13.33 -2.40
CA ILE A 166 3.65 -13.83 -3.41
C ILE A 166 5.01 -13.15 -3.18
N PRO A 167 6.07 -13.90 -2.82
CA PRO A 167 7.40 -13.33 -2.63
C PRO A 167 7.99 -12.69 -3.88
N SER A 168 8.83 -11.66 -3.69
CA SER A 168 9.79 -11.23 -4.73
C SER A 168 10.59 -12.44 -5.23
N GLY A 169 10.71 -12.56 -6.56
CA GLY A 169 11.37 -13.67 -7.26
C GLY A 169 10.52 -14.94 -7.46
N SER A 170 9.41 -15.13 -6.75
CA SER A 170 8.51 -16.27 -7.04
C SER A 170 7.77 -16.04 -8.36
N ALA A 171 7.84 -17.02 -9.25
CA ALA A 171 7.04 -17.03 -10.48
C ALA A 171 5.59 -17.44 -10.19
N PHE A 172 4.63 -16.79 -10.84
CA PHE A 172 3.20 -17.05 -10.70
C PHE A 172 2.42 -16.69 -11.96
N TYR A 173 1.17 -17.15 -12.02
CA TYR A 173 0.16 -16.79 -13.01
C TYR A 173 -1.21 -16.70 -12.33
N PHE A 174 -2.15 -15.96 -12.90
CA PHE A 174 -3.57 -15.99 -12.49
C PHE A 174 -4.46 -16.44 -13.63
N VAL A 175 -5.48 -17.25 -13.33
CA VAL A 175 -6.54 -17.57 -14.29
C VAL A 175 -7.91 -17.25 -13.70
N ASN A 176 -8.74 -16.55 -14.48
CA ASN A 176 -10.16 -16.39 -14.21
C ASN A 176 -10.96 -17.32 -15.13
N MET A 177 -11.43 -18.45 -14.59
CA MET A 177 -12.25 -19.44 -15.30
C MET A 177 -13.77 -19.27 -15.08
N GLU A 178 -14.20 -18.29 -14.26
CA GLU A 178 -15.62 -18.16 -13.88
C GLU A 178 -16.42 -17.45 -14.98
N GLU A 179 -17.38 -18.16 -15.58
CA GLU A 179 -18.22 -17.64 -16.65
C GLU A 179 -18.99 -16.39 -16.22
N GLY A 180 -18.84 -15.30 -16.99
CA GLY A 180 -19.57 -14.05 -16.77
C GLY A 180 -19.14 -13.21 -15.56
N GLN A 181 -18.21 -13.67 -14.71
CA GLN A 181 -17.73 -12.89 -13.58
C GLN A 181 -16.32 -12.31 -13.81
N ARG A 182 -16.22 -10.97 -13.78
CA ARG A 182 -14.91 -10.28 -13.71
C ARG A 182 -14.25 -10.52 -12.36
N LEU A 183 -12.96 -10.85 -12.41
CA LEU A 183 -12.06 -10.91 -11.26
C LEU A 183 -11.47 -9.53 -10.98
N HIS A 184 -11.50 -9.12 -9.71
CA HIS A 184 -10.92 -7.87 -9.21
C HIS A 184 -9.99 -8.16 -8.02
N ILE A 185 -8.69 -7.91 -8.19
CA ILE A 185 -7.67 -8.07 -7.14
C ILE A 185 -7.16 -6.68 -6.73
N ILE A 186 -7.12 -6.43 -5.42
CA ILE A 186 -6.42 -5.28 -4.83
C ILE A 186 -5.10 -5.78 -4.27
N CYS A 187 -4.00 -5.10 -4.56
CA CYS A 187 -2.67 -5.54 -4.16
C CYS A 187 -1.87 -4.43 -3.47
N SER A 188 -1.03 -4.80 -2.51
CA SER A 188 0.09 -4.00 -2.03
C SER A 188 1.38 -4.51 -2.65
N ILE A 189 2.22 -3.57 -3.09
CA ILE A 189 3.55 -3.82 -3.66
C ILE A 189 4.57 -3.03 -2.83
N ASP A 190 5.61 -3.71 -2.35
CA ASP A 190 6.68 -3.05 -1.59
C ASP A 190 7.87 -2.65 -2.49
N PRO A 191 8.03 -1.36 -2.81
CA PRO A 191 9.10 -0.89 -3.69
C PRO A 191 10.49 -0.97 -3.03
N SER A 192 10.60 -1.21 -1.72
CA SER A 192 11.90 -1.37 -1.05
C SER A 192 12.64 -2.65 -1.44
N THR A 193 11.92 -3.64 -2.00
CA THR A 193 12.50 -4.83 -2.64
C THR A 193 12.82 -4.64 -4.13
N SER A 194 12.30 -3.59 -4.78
CA SER A 194 12.46 -3.38 -6.22
C SER A 194 13.88 -2.98 -6.63
N LEU A 195 14.19 -3.11 -7.92
CA LEU A 195 15.44 -2.62 -8.53
C LEU A 195 15.56 -1.07 -8.53
N GLY A 196 14.53 -0.34 -8.10
CA GLY A 196 14.55 1.12 -7.99
C GLY A 196 14.49 1.91 -9.30
N LEU A 197 14.39 1.23 -10.46
CA LEU A 197 14.38 1.87 -11.78
C LEU A 197 13.00 2.42 -12.20
N ASP A 198 11.88 1.88 -11.68
CA ASP A 198 10.53 2.46 -11.86
C ASP A 198 9.55 2.17 -10.69
N THR A 199 8.58 1.27 -10.85
CA THR A 199 7.44 1.04 -9.94
C THR A 199 7.63 -0.30 -9.21
N PHE A 200 7.96 -1.29 -10.03
CA PHE A 200 8.44 -2.64 -9.82
C PHE A 200 8.76 -3.15 -11.24
N HIS A 201 9.34 -4.33 -11.38
CA HIS A 201 9.58 -4.93 -12.69
C HIS A 201 8.90 -6.30 -12.78
N SER A 202 8.17 -6.52 -13.88
CA SER A 202 7.58 -7.81 -14.23
C SER A 202 8.48 -8.53 -15.23
N PHE A 203 8.88 -9.74 -14.89
CA PHE A 203 9.74 -10.59 -15.69
C PHE A 203 8.91 -11.74 -16.26
N TYR A 204 8.47 -11.56 -17.50
CA TYR A 204 7.55 -12.47 -18.19
C TYR A 204 8.27 -13.71 -18.73
N ILE A 205 7.90 -14.88 -18.22
CA ILE A 205 8.45 -16.17 -18.64
C ILE A 205 7.81 -16.61 -19.97
N GLY A 206 6.56 -16.24 -20.20
CA GLY A 206 5.92 -16.19 -21.51
C GLY A 206 5.01 -14.96 -21.61
N GLY A 207 4.82 -14.39 -22.80
CA GLY A 207 3.88 -13.28 -23.03
C GLY A 207 4.28 -11.94 -22.39
N GLY A 208 5.38 -11.34 -22.85
CA GLY A 208 5.84 -10.06 -22.33
C GLY A 208 4.93 -8.86 -22.67
N ALA A 209 5.23 -7.73 -22.04
CA ALA A 209 4.66 -6.43 -22.42
C ALA A 209 5.04 -6.00 -23.87
N ASN A 210 6.12 -6.59 -24.41
CA ASN A 210 6.53 -6.50 -25.82
C ASN A 210 6.23 -7.82 -26.57
N SER A 211 5.13 -8.50 -26.22
CA SER A 211 4.61 -9.74 -26.83
C SER A 211 5.47 -11.02 -26.74
N HIS A 212 6.75 -10.95 -26.34
CA HIS A 212 7.68 -12.09 -26.28
C HIS A 212 8.17 -12.43 -24.86
N SER A 213 8.77 -13.61 -24.67
CA SER A 213 9.36 -14.03 -23.39
C SER A 213 10.63 -13.25 -23.05
N LEU A 214 10.95 -13.04 -21.77
CA LEU A 214 12.28 -12.55 -21.37
C LEU A 214 13.42 -13.45 -21.90
N LEU A 215 13.12 -14.72 -22.20
CA LEU A 215 14.09 -15.68 -22.69
C LEU A 215 14.51 -15.40 -24.15
N SER A 216 13.72 -14.66 -24.94
CA SER A 216 14.08 -14.30 -26.33
C SER A 216 15.20 -13.24 -26.43
N GLU A 217 15.60 -12.64 -25.31
CA GLU A 217 16.73 -11.69 -25.25
C GLU A 217 18.09 -12.38 -25.03
N PHE A 218 18.12 -13.69 -24.71
CA PHE A 218 19.35 -14.46 -24.71
C PHE A 218 19.73 -14.87 -26.15
N GLY A 219 21.02 -14.74 -26.49
CA GLY A 219 21.50 -15.06 -27.84
C GLY A 219 21.22 -16.54 -28.22
N PRO A 220 20.81 -16.85 -29.47
CA PRO A 220 20.33 -18.19 -29.84
C PRO A 220 21.24 -19.36 -29.45
N ALA A 221 22.56 -19.24 -29.61
CA ALA A 221 23.51 -20.29 -29.20
C ALA A 221 23.53 -20.57 -27.68
N ILE A 222 23.17 -19.59 -26.85
CA ILE A 222 22.99 -19.77 -25.39
C ILE A 222 21.73 -20.60 -25.15
N LEU A 223 20.63 -20.28 -25.85
CA LEU A 223 19.36 -20.99 -25.74
C LEU A 223 19.46 -22.44 -26.26
N GLU A 224 20.04 -22.65 -27.45
CA GLU A 224 20.37 -23.98 -28.01
C GLU A 224 21.14 -24.83 -26.98
N THR A 225 22.17 -24.25 -26.35
CA THR A 225 23.00 -24.95 -25.35
C THR A 225 22.26 -25.20 -24.04
N ALA A 226 21.45 -24.25 -23.56
CA ALA A 226 20.76 -24.33 -22.28
C ALA A 226 19.55 -25.27 -22.29
N PHE A 227 18.81 -25.32 -23.41
CA PHE A 227 17.69 -26.24 -23.60
C PHE A 227 18.11 -27.58 -24.23
N ASN A 228 19.37 -27.70 -24.70
CA ASN A 228 19.88 -28.87 -25.44
C ASN A 228 18.98 -29.23 -26.63
N GLU A 229 18.50 -28.21 -27.35
CA GLU A 229 17.50 -28.36 -28.41
C GLU A 229 17.80 -27.50 -29.63
N SER A 230 17.18 -27.85 -30.76
CA SER A 230 17.45 -27.15 -32.02
C SER A 230 16.93 -25.72 -32.01
N ARG A 231 17.67 -24.81 -32.67
CA ARG A 231 17.34 -23.38 -32.73
C ARG A 231 15.87 -23.12 -33.09
N MET A 232 15.35 -23.81 -34.11
CA MET A 232 13.99 -23.57 -34.61
C MET A 232 12.92 -23.94 -33.59
N GLU A 233 13.10 -25.05 -32.85
CA GLU A 233 12.16 -25.46 -31.80
C GLU A 233 12.19 -24.47 -30.63
N VAL A 234 13.38 -24.08 -30.17
CA VAL A 234 13.55 -23.14 -29.04
C VAL A 234 13.09 -21.72 -29.40
N GLU A 235 13.32 -21.26 -30.63
CA GLU A 235 12.80 -19.98 -31.10
C GLU A 235 11.27 -19.99 -31.27
N SER A 236 10.67 -21.13 -31.66
CA SER A 236 9.22 -21.25 -31.88
C SER A 236 8.36 -20.97 -30.65
N ILE A 237 8.90 -21.21 -29.45
CA ILE A 237 8.19 -21.00 -28.18
C ILE A 237 8.45 -19.62 -27.55
N PHE A 238 9.63 -19.03 -27.76
CA PHE A 238 10.01 -17.76 -27.10
C PHE A 238 9.80 -16.51 -27.96
N TYR A 239 9.89 -16.62 -29.29
CA TYR A 239 9.56 -15.54 -30.23
C TYR A 239 8.11 -15.59 -30.73
N LYS A 240 7.27 -16.49 -30.20
CA LYS A 240 5.84 -16.45 -30.48
C LYS A 240 5.25 -15.15 -29.94
N GLU A 241 4.53 -14.42 -30.79
CA GLU A 241 3.81 -13.22 -30.40
C GLU A 241 2.53 -13.59 -29.63
N LEU A 242 2.26 -12.89 -28.52
CA LEU A 242 1.08 -13.07 -27.68
C LEU A 242 0.38 -11.73 -27.44
N ASP A 243 -0.94 -11.77 -27.19
CA ASP A 243 -1.86 -10.62 -27.14
C ASP A 243 -1.70 -9.71 -25.89
N GLY A 244 -0.51 -9.76 -25.26
CA GLY A 244 -0.11 -9.01 -24.07
C GLY A 244 -0.10 -9.84 -22.77
N PRO A 245 0.33 -9.24 -21.63
CA PRO A 245 0.48 -9.93 -20.34
C PRO A 245 -0.81 -10.48 -19.71
N ILE A 246 -1.98 -9.97 -20.11
CA ILE A 246 -3.28 -10.55 -19.75
C ILE A 246 -3.99 -10.85 -21.07
N MET A 247 -4.35 -12.11 -21.28
CA MET A 247 -4.90 -12.58 -22.55
C MET A 247 -6.11 -13.49 -22.31
N TYR A 248 -7.02 -13.58 -23.29
CA TYR A 248 -8.03 -14.63 -23.28
C TYR A 248 -7.38 -15.99 -23.51
N MET A 249 -7.92 -17.03 -22.88
CA MET A 249 -7.49 -18.42 -23.07
C MET A 249 -8.15 -19.09 -24.28
N ASP A 250 -9.14 -18.44 -24.89
CA ASP A 250 -9.79 -18.86 -26.13
C ASP A 250 -10.00 -17.68 -27.09
N ASP A 251 -10.04 -17.98 -28.39
CA ASP A 251 -10.23 -16.98 -29.45
C ASP A 251 -11.69 -16.48 -29.56
N SER A 252 -12.64 -17.07 -28.83
CA SER A 252 -14.07 -16.75 -28.94
C SER A 252 -14.49 -15.54 -28.09
N HIS A 253 -13.73 -15.22 -27.04
CA HIS A 253 -13.90 -14.00 -26.24
C HIS A 253 -13.01 -12.83 -26.72
N ALA A 254 -12.04 -13.09 -27.61
CA ALA A 254 -11.15 -12.06 -28.16
C ALA A 254 -11.90 -11.14 -29.15
N PRO A 255 -11.91 -9.80 -28.95
CA PRO A 255 -12.61 -8.88 -29.86
C PRO A 255 -11.90 -8.78 -31.21
N SER A 256 -12.68 -8.80 -32.28
CA SER A 256 -12.17 -8.83 -33.67
C SER A 256 -11.24 -7.66 -34.01
N LEU A 257 -10.35 -7.85 -34.98
CA LEU A 257 -9.40 -6.80 -35.42
C LEU A 257 -10.08 -5.49 -35.85
N GLY A 258 -11.27 -5.54 -36.45
CA GLY A 258 -12.06 -4.35 -36.77
C GLY A 258 -12.51 -3.61 -35.49
N THR A 259 -12.90 -4.35 -34.47
CA THR A 259 -13.23 -3.84 -33.13
C THR A 259 -12.00 -3.26 -32.43
N LYS A 260 -10.82 -3.92 -32.49
CA LYS A 260 -9.56 -3.40 -31.96
C LYS A 260 -9.16 -2.07 -32.62
N PHE A 261 -9.26 -1.96 -33.94
CA PHE A 261 -8.93 -0.73 -34.68
C PHE A 261 -9.92 0.42 -34.42
N LEU A 262 -11.19 0.11 -34.17
CA LEU A 262 -12.19 1.07 -33.72
C LEU A 262 -11.98 1.50 -32.25
N LYS A 263 -11.59 0.59 -31.35
CA LYS A 263 -11.22 0.89 -29.96
C LYS A 263 -10.04 1.86 -29.88
N LEU A 264 -8.94 1.60 -30.58
CA LEU A 264 -7.75 2.48 -30.57
C LEU A 264 -8.10 3.91 -31.03
N LYS A 265 -8.86 4.05 -32.13
CA LYS A 265 -9.36 5.34 -32.63
C LYS A 265 -10.47 5.98 -31.76
N LYS A 266 -10.98 5.25 -30.77
CA LYS A 266 -11.92 5.75 -29.75
C LYS A 266 -11.14 6.20 -28.52
N GLU A 267 -10.18 5.43 -28.02
CA GLU A 267 -9.32 5.84 -26.90
C GLU A 267 -8.48 7.09 -27.23
N GLU A 268 -7.91 7.21 -28.44
CA GLU A 268 -7.24 8.43 -28.91
C GLU A 268 -8.15 9.67 -28.88
N LYS A 269 -9.47 9.48 -29.08
CA LYS A 269 -10.47 10.56 -29.05
C LYS A 269 -11.00 10.82 -27.64
N GLU A 270 -11.27 9.80 -26.85
CA GLU A 270 -11.68 9.92 -25.44
C GLU A 270 -10.63 10.71 -24.65
N GLN A 271 -9.34 10.47 -24.93
CA GLN A 271 -8.24 11.20 -24.30
C GLN A 271 -8.09 12.65 -24.81
N GLN A 272 -8.76 13.03 -25.91
CA GLN A 272 -8.95 14.43 -26.36
C GLN A 272 -10.32 15.01 -25.95
N GLN A 273 -11.30 14.17 -25.59
CA GLN A 273 -12.66 14.57 -25.23
C GLN A 273 -12.87 14.71 -23.72
N LEU A 274 -11.89 14.36 -22.89
CA LEU A 274 -11.93 14.60 -21.44
C LEU A 274 -12.03 16.11 -21.09
N ASP A 275 -11.62 17.00 -22.00
CA ASP A 275 -11.83 18.46 -21.93
C ASP A 275 -13.26 18.92 -22.30
N LYS A 276 -14.14 18.02 -22.76
CA LYS A 276 -15.52 18.35 -23.21
C LYS A 276 -16.57 17.40 -22.65
N MET A 277 -17.06 17.82 -21.48
CA MET A 277 -18.09 17.19 -20.65
C MET A 277 -19.45 16.95 -21.36
N LEU A 278 -20.18 15.94 -20.82
CA LEU A 278 -21.65 15.76 -20.78
C LEU A 278 -22.42 15.14 -21.98
N GLN A 279 -23.46 14.37 -21.58
CA GLN A 279 -24.67 13.85 -22.27
C GLN A 279 -24.60 12.49 -23.03
N ASP A 280 -25.67 11.70 -22.79
CA ASP A 280 -25.88 10.25 -23.03
C ASP A 280 -26.56 9.95 -24.41
N GLN A 281 -26.76 8.71 -24.93
CA GLN A 281 -26.61 7.33 -24.39
C GLN A 281 -25.92 6.36 -25.42
N GLU A 282 -26.35 5.20 -25.97
CA GLU A 282 -27.55 4.30 -25.96
C GLU A 282 -27.20 2.85 -26.45
N GLU A 283 -28.19 2.01 -26.82
CA GLU A 283 -28.15 0.53 -27.11
C GLU A 283 -28.32 0.16 -28.63
N GLU A 284 -28.28 -1.05 -29.23
CA GLU A 284 -27.73 -2.45 -29.09
C GLU A 284 -27.94 -3.14 -30.51
N LYS A 285 -27.80 -4.44 -30.92
CA LYS A 285 -27.38 -5.83 -30.50
C LYS A 285 -27.15 -6.66 -31.81
N GLU A 286 -26.69 -7.92 -31.93
CA GLU A 286 -25.97 -8.92 -31.10
C GLU A 286 -24.85 -9.60 -31.97
N GLU A 287 -24.64 -10.89 -32.28
CA GLU A 287 -25.22 -12.24 -32.00
C GLU A 287 -24.07 -13.31 -31.96
N LYS A 288 -24.15 -14.48 -32.63
CA LYS A 288 -23.28 -15.68 -32.42
C LYS A 288 -22.69 -16.23 -33.76
N LYS A 289 -21.89 -17.31 -33.88
CA LYS A 289 -21.84 -18.59 -33.13
C LYS A 289 -20.65 -19.50 -33.52
N GLN A 290 -20.22 -20.40 -32.59
CA GLN A 290 -19.44 -21.65 -32.79
C GLN A 290 -17.97 -21.55 -33.25
N THR A 291 -17.01 -22.43 -32.86
CA THR A 291 -17.03 -23.68 -32.05
C THR A 291 -15.87 -23.76 -31.03
N SER A 292 -16.07 -24.36 -29.85
CA SER A 292 -15.01 -24.84 -28.94
C SER A 292 -14.87 -26.37 -29.02
N SER A 293 -13.67 -26.92 -28.77
CA SER A 293 -13.43 -28.38 -28.57
C SER A 293 -12.02 -28.81 -28.12
N SER A 294 -10.99 -27.94 -28.12
CA SER A 294 -9.58 -28.41 -28.10
C SER A 294 -8.81 -28.26 -26.76
N TRP A 295 -9.25 -27.40 -25.84
CA TRP A 295 -8.41 -26.97 -24.71
C TRP A 295 -8.58 -27.77 -23.41
N GLU A 296 -9.71 -28.47 -23.24
CA GLU A 296 -9.98 -29.33 -22.06
C GLU A 296 -8.83 -30.32 -21.79
N LYS A 297 -8.26 -30.88 -22.86
CA LYS A 297 -7.17 -31.89 -22.81
C LYS A 297 -5.80 -31.35 -22.40
N LEU A 298 -5.62 -30.03 -22.26
CA LEU A 298 -4.36 -29.43 -21.82
C LEU A 298 -4.36 -29.06 -20.33
N LEU A 299 -5.54 -28.88 -19.71
CA LEU A 299 -5.65 -28.64 -18.27
C LEU A 299 -5.55 -29.95 -17.46
N ASP A 300 -6.16 -31.04 -17.95
CA ASP A 300 -6.12 -32.36 -17.29
C ASP A 300 -4.70 -32.91 -17.02
N ASN A 301 -3.71 -32.49 -17.80
CA ASN A 301 -2.30 -32.89 -17.61
C ASN A 301 -1.55 -32.07 -16.56
N VAL A 302 -2.10 -30.94 -16.08
CA VAL A 302 -1.45 -30.04 -15.11
C VAL A 302 -1.96 -30.28 -13.68
N PHE A 303 -3.20 -30.76 -13.51
CA PHE A 303 -3.80 -31.07 -12.21
C PHE A 303 -3.24 -32.34 -11.55
N GLY A 304 -1.94 -32.33 -11.27
CA GLY A 304 -1.22 -33.36 -10.53
C GLY A 304 -1.69 -33.49 -9.08
N LYS A 305 -1.75 -34.72 -8.56
CA LYS A 305 -2.13 -34.99 -7.17
C LYS A 305 -1.15 -34.35 -6.20
N VAL A 306 -1.66 -33.47 -5.34
CA VAL A 306 -0.94 -32.97 -4.15
C VAL A 306 -0.56 -34.16 -3.27
N ASN A 307 0.74 -34.39 -3.09
CA ASN A 307 1.27 -35.31 -2.07
C ASN A 307 1.66 -34.50 -0.83
N GLU A 308 1.07 -34.80 0.32
CA GLU A 308 1.54 -34.24 1.59
C GLU A 308 2.97 -34.74 1.89
N LYS A 309 3.89 -33.80 2.15
CA LYS A 309 5.24 -34.09 2.68
C LYS A 309 5.50 -33.26 3.94
N THR A 310 6.38 -33.78 4.78
CA THR A 310 6.51 -33.42 6.18
C THR A 310 7.08 -32.01 6.42
N GLU A 311 6.41 -31.22 7.27
CA GLU A 311 6.78 -29.84 7.60
C GLU A 311 8.20 -29.68 8.18
N SER A 312 8.94 -28.69 7.68
CA SER A 312 10.11 -28.13 8.36
C SER A 312 9.66 -27.12 9.41
N LYS A 313 10.07 -27.29 10.67
CA LYS A 313 9.52 -26.53 11.81
C LYS A 313 9.94 -25.06 11.95
N ASN A 314 10.61 -24.48 10.94
CA ASN A 314 11.03 -23.07 10.94
C ASN A 314 10.75 -22.33 9.61
N SER A 315 10.18 -23.00 8.61
CA SER A 315 9.77 -22.34 7.35
C SER A 315 8.41 -21.67 7.52
N VAL A 316 8.29 -20.40 7.08
CA VAL A 316 6.98 -19.79 6.82
C VAL A 316 6.30 -20.61 5.73
N ASP A 317 5.05 -21.01 5.97
CA ASP A 317 4.26 -21.77 5.00
C ASP A 317 3.62 -20.82 3.99
N TRP A 318 4.21 -20.77 2.79
CA TRP A 318 3.73 -19.96 1.67
C TRP A 318 2.63 -20.63 0.86
N SER A 319 2.13 -21.80 1.27
CA SER A 319 1.15 -22.60 0.54
C SER A 319 -0.30 -22.41 1.02
N LYS A 320 -0.52 -21.61 2.07
CA LYS A 320 -1.83 -21.35 2.69
C LYS A 320 -2.32 -19.94 2.38
N ALA A 321 -3.56 -19.84 1.88
CA ALA A 321 -4.34 -18.60 1.84
C ALA A 321 -5.03 -18.36 3.21
N THR A 322 -5.54 -17.15 3.44
CA THR A 322 -6.45 -16.88 4.56
C THR A 322 -7.56 -15.91 4.14
N ASN A 323 -8.78 -16.07 4.65
CA ASN A 323 -9.93 -15.24 4.25
C ASN A 323 -10.27 -14.17 5.30
N LEU A 324 -10.20 -12.90 4.89
CA LEU A 324 -10.47 -11.75 5.75
C LEU A 324 -11.97 -11.56 6.03
N TYR A 325 -12.86 -12.08 5.18
CA TYR A 325 -14.31 -12.06 5.41
C TYR A 325 -14.74 -13.13 6.43
N ASP A 326 -14.08 -14.29 6.45
CA ASP A 326 -14.33 -15.36 7.44
C ASP A 326 -13.78 -15.02 8.84
N LYS A 327 -12.78 -14.13 8.95
CA LYS A 327 -12.20 -13.73 10.25
C LYS A 327 -13.23 -13.02 11.16
N ILE A 328 -13.24 -13.36 12.45
CA ILE A 328 -14.01 -12.65 13.49
C ILE A 328 -13.52 -11.20 13.64
N SER A 329 -14.46 -10.25 13.81
CA SER A 329 -14.17 -8.84 14.08
C SER A 329 -13.45 -8.61 15.41
N ASP A 330 -12.38 -7.82 15.38
CA ASP A 330 -11.61 -7.44 16.58
C ASP A 330 -12.34 -6.36 17.41
N PHE A 331 -13.18 -5.56 16.74
CA PHE A 331 -14.16 -4.68 17.37
C PHE A 331 -15.52 -4.74 16.67
N ARG A 332 -16.62 -4.64 17.41
CA ARG A 332 -18.00 -4.56 16.90
C ARG A 332 -18.93 -3.90 17.90
N ASN A 333 -19.81 -3.01 17.43
CA ASN A 333 -20.98 -2.49 18.14
C ASN A 333 -22.11 -2.17 17.14
N ASP A 334 -23.15 -1.46 17.57
CA ASP A 334 -24.33 -1.11 16.76
C ASP A 334 -24.06 -0.04 15.68
N TYR A 335 -22.85 0.54 15.66
CA TYR A 335 -22.42 1.62 14.79
C TYR A 335 -21.37 1.18 13.75
N GLY A 336 -20.67 0.08 13.99
CA GLY A 336 -19.73 -0.49 13.03
C GLY A 336 -18.95 -1.70 13.55
N TRP A 337 -17.98 -2.14 12.74
CA TRP A 337 -17.02 -3.17 13.13
C TRP A 337 -15.70 -3.00 12.39
N SER A 338 -14.63 -3.55 12.97
CA SER A 338 -13.32 -3.63 12.33
C SER A 338 -12.73 -5.03 12.37
N LYS A 339 -11.82 -5.29 11.44
CA LYS A 339 -10.95 -6.46 11.38
C LYS A 339 -9.53 -5.97 11.10
N ALA A 340 -8.56 -6.51 11.82
CA ALA A 340 -7.15 -6.48 11.47
C ALA A 340 -6.66 -7.90 11.18
N LEU A 341 -5.63 -8.04 10.34
CA LEU A 341 -4.92 -9.29 10.07
C LEU A 341 -3.41 -8.99 10.11
N ASP A 342 -2.69 -9.77 10.92
CA ASP A 342 -1.25 -9.57 11.16
C ASP A 342 -0.43 -10.86 10.95
N GLY A 343 0.89 -10.75 11.03
CA GLY A 343 1.85 -11.85 10.85
C GLY A 343 1.90 -12.86 11.99
N VAL A 344 1.21 -12.62 13.12
CA VAL A 344 1.00 -13.63 14.16
C VAL A 344 -0.18 -14.53 13.76
N GLN A 345 -1.22 -13.93 13.16
CA GLN A 345 -2.40 -14.64 12.65
C GLN A 345 -2.16 -15.30 11.28
N TYR A 346 -1.34 -14.69 10.42
CA TYR A 346 -1.03 -15.16 9.06
C TYR A 346 0.45 -14.90 8.71
N SER A 347 1.31 -15.87 9.02
CA SER A 347 2.77 -15.71 9.01
C SER A 347 3.43 -15.26 7.70
N PRO A 348 2.90 -15.51 6.48
CA PRO A 348 3.40 -14.92 5.23
C PRO A 348 3.50 -13.40 5.23
N LEU A 349 2.67 -12.69 6.01
CA LEU A 349 2.74 -11.22 6.17
C LEU A 349 4.02 -10.73 6.86
N THR A 350 4.73 -11.60 7.59
CA THR A 350 5.90 -11.23 8.39
C THR A 350 7.11 -10.82 7.53
N LYS A 351 7.33 -11.48 6.38
CA LYS A 351 8.47 -11.20 5.47
C LYS A 351 8.34 -9.83 4.76
N PRO A 352 7.19 -9.43 4.18
CA PRO A 352 6.98 -8.08 3.66
C PRO A 352 6.63 -7.05 4.74
N ASP A 353 6.65 -7.41 6.03
CA ASP A 353 6.22 -6.60 7.18
C ASP A 353 5.04 -5.67 6.83
N THR A 354 3.88 -6.26 6.51
CA THR A 354 2.67 -5.52 6.14
C THR A 354 1.44 -6.19 6.75
N GLY A 355 0.65 -5.45 7.54
CA GLY A 355 -0.64 -5.89 8.05
C GLY A 355 -1.79 -5.52 7.09
N LEU A 356 -2.99 -6.06 7.32
CA LEU A 356 -4.20 -5.69 6.58
C LEU A 356 -5.31 -5.30 7.56
N PHE A 357 -6.27 -4.50 7.10
CA PHE A 357 -7.48 -4.15 7.85
C PHE A 357 -8.72 -4.03 6.95
N TYR A 358 -9.90 -4.22 7.53
CA TYR A 358 -11.20 -3.98 6.89
C TYR A 358 -12.18 -3.43 7.94
N VAL A 359 -12.76 -2.27 7.66
CA VAL A 359 -13.68 -1.55 8.55
C VAL A 359 -15.01 -1.32 7.84
N TYR A 360 -16.08 -1.46 8.60
CA TYR A 360 -17.45 -1.11 8.22
C TYR A 360 -17.98 -0.05 9.20
N LEU A 361 -18.40 1.09 8.67
CA LEU A 361 -19.15 2.11 9.40
C LEU A 361 -20.58 2.14 8.87
N LYS A 362 -21.55 2.02 9.79
CA LYS A 362 -22.97 2.26 9.49
C LYS A 362 -23.17 3.73 9.08
N ALA A 363 -24.21 4.00 8.29
CA ALA A 363 -24.55 5.36 7.87
C ALA A 363 -24.63 6.32 9.08
N GLY A 364 -23.99 7.49 8.97
CA GLY A 364 -23.89 8.48 10.05
C GLY A 364 -23.03 8.07 11.24
N SER A 365 -22.17 7.06 11.14
CA SER A 365 -21.22 6.65 12.20
C SER A 365 -19.79 7.05 11.90
N MET A 366 -18.99 7.32 12.93
CA MET A 366 -17.58 7.69 12.84
C MET A 366 -16.69 6.66 13.55
N LEU A 367 -15.58 6.27 12.91
CA LEU A 367 -14.42 5.72 13.62
C LEU A 367 -13.70 6.90 14.31
N GLY A 368 -13.77 6.94 15.64
CA GLY A 368 -13.43 8.12 16.43
C GLY A 368 -11.97 8.58 16.25
N PRO A 369 -11.66 9.88 16.47
CA PRO A 369 -10.31 10.41 16.38
C PRO A 369 -9.25 9.55 17.08
N HIS A 370 -8.26 9.08 16.33
CA HIS A 370 -7.23 8.15 16.79
C HIS A 370 -5.87 8.38 16.12
N VAL A 371 -4.83 7.74 16.67
CA VAL A 371 -3.45 7.83 16.20
C VAL A 371 -2.86 6.43 16.02
N ASN A 372 -2.34 6.13 14.84
CA ASN A 372 -1.59 4.90 14.59
C ASN A 372 -0.11 5.08 14.95
N ALA A 373 0.27 4.64 16.15
CA ALA A 373 1.65 4.80 16.64
C ALA A 373 2.67 3.87 15.95
N ARG A 374 2.23 2.77 15.33
CA ARG A 374 3.11 1.67 14.88
C ARG A 374 3.33 1.58 13.37
N ALA A 375 2.40 2.09 12.57
CA ALA A 375 2.37 1.90 11.12
C ALA A 375 1.60 3.04 10.43
N SER A 376 1.89 3.26 9.15
CA SER A 376 1.10 4.10 8.25
C SER A 376 0.08 3.23 7.53
N GLU A 377 -1.12 3.75 7.26
CA GLU A 377 -2.23 2.96 6.72
C GLU A 377 -2.68 3.45 5.34
N TYR A 378 -2.69 2.53 4.37
CA TYR A 378 -3.09 2.73 3.00
C TYR A 378 -4.50 2.18 2.82
N THR A 379 -5.48 3.06 2.69
CA THR A 379 -6.90 2.73 2.69
C THR A 379 -7.48 2.85 1.29
N ILE A 380 -8.34 1.90 0.92
CA ILE A 380 -9.15 1.85 -0.29
C ILE A 380 -10.62 1.84 0.15
N VAL A 381 -11.41 2.80 -0.32
CA VAL A 381 -12.86 2.80 -0.08
C VAL A 381 -13.51 1.79 -1.01
N LEU A 382 -14.06 0.71 -0.46
CA LEU A 382 -14.70 -0.35 -1.23
C LEU A 382 -16.14 0.00 -1.61
N LYS A 383 -16.85 0.77 -0.77
CA LYS A 383 -18.27 1.10 -0.94
C LYS A 383 -18.69 2.31 -0.10
N GLY A 384 -19.64 3.09 -0.63
CA GLY A 384 -20.23 4.25 0.04
C GLY A 384 -19.42 5.53 -0.11
N CYS A 385 -19.80 6.54 0.68
CA CYS A 385 -19.12 7.84 0.79
C CYS A 385 -19.10 8.32 2.25
N GLY A 386 -18.25 9.31 2.53
CA GLY A 386 -18.01 9.81 3.87
C GLY A 386 -16.91 10.87 3.90
N GLU A 387 -16.44 11.22 5.09
CA GLU A 387 -15.40 12.23 5.29
C GLU A 387 -14.12 11.61 5.88
N LEU A 388 -12.97 12.15 5.47
CA LEU A 388 -11.64 11.90 6.04
C LEU A 388 -11.06 13.20 6.59
N HIS A 389 -10.72 13.19 7.88
CA HIS A 389 -10.04 14.30 8.56
C HIS A 389 -8.68 13.84 9.08
N ILE A 390 -7.62 14.60 8.80
CA ILE A 390 -6.26 14.37 9.36
C ILE A 390 -5.73 15.69 9.92
N VAL A 391 -4.97 15.62 11.01
CA VAL A 391 -4.42 16.78 11.74
C VAL A 391 -2.88 16.70 11.77
N TYR A 392 -2.20 17.84 11.61
CA TYR A 392 -0.74 17.93 11.73
C TYR A 392 -0.29 17.99 13.21
N PRO A 393 0.99 17.67 13.54
CA PRO A 393 1.47 17.66 14.92
C PRO A 393 1.44 19.00 15.67
N ASN A 394 1.27 20.12 14.97
CA ASN A 394 1.06 21.46 15.52
C ASN A 394 -0.43 21.76 15.86
N GLY A 395 -1.34 20.82 15.59
CA GLY A 395 -2.78 21.00 15.78
C GLY A 395 -3.51 21.66 14.60
N SER A 396 -2.84 22.01 13.50
CA SER A 396 -3.53 22.54 12.31
C SER A 396 -4.14 21.41 11.47
N LYS A 397 -5.23 21.71 10.77
CA LYS A 397 -5.87 20.79 9.81
C LYS A 397 -4.86 20.40 8.73
N ALA A 398 -4.75 19.11 8.42
CA ALA A 398 -3.88 18.61 7.34
C ALA A 398 -4.68 18.27 6.08
N ILE A 399 -5.87 17.68 6.24
CA ILE A 399 -6.89 17.51 5.19
C ILE A 399 -8.26 17.32 5.87
N SER A 400 -9.32 17.69 5.15
CA SER A 400 -10.73 17.49 5.51
C SER A 400 -11.50 17.37 4.20
N THR A 401 -11.70 16.14 3.72
CA THR A 401 -12.23 15.86 2.38
C THR A 401 -13.34 14.82 2.42
N GLU A 402 -14.23 14.87 1.43
CA GLU A 402 -15.04 13.69 1.07
C GLU A 402 -14.12 12.56 0.59
N ILE A 403 -14.48 11.32 0.89
CA ILE A 403 -13.93 10.07 0.33
C ILE A 403 -15.08 9.17 -0.11
N LYS A 404 -14.96 8.54 -1.28
CA LYS A 404 -16.00 7.68 -1.88
C LYS A 404 -15.43 6.43 -2.54
N GLN A 405 -16.31 5.48 -2.85
CA GLN A 405 -15.97 4.21 -3.48
C GLN A 405 -15.00 4.35 -4.66
N GLY A 406 -13.84 3.67 -4.55
CA GLY A 406 -12.75 3.71 -5.51
C GLY A 406 -11.59 4.64 -5.13
N ASP A 407 -11.80 5.57 -4.19
CA ASP A 407 -10.72 6.43 -3.68
C ASP A 407 -9.71 5.63 -2.86
N VAL A 408 -8.45 6.06 -2.95
CA VAL A 408 -7.33 5.52 -2.17
C VAL A 408 -6.62 6.66 -1.47
N PHE A 409 -6.32 6.49 -0.19
CA PHE A 409 -5.59 7.48 0.61
C PHE A 409 -4.59 6.81 1.55
N VAL A 410 -3.59 7.58 1.99
CA VAL A 410 -2.60 7.14 2.98
C VAL A 410 -2.61 8.06 4.19
N VAL A 411 -2.65 7.46 5.38
CA VAL A 411 -2.44 8.16 6.65
C VAL A 411 -1.06 7.80 7.20
N PRO A 412 -0.08 8.71 7.18
CA PRO A 412 1.20 8.54 7.86
C PRO A 412 1.04 8.22 9.35
N LYS A 413 1.91 7.34 9.87
CA LYS A 413 1.96 7.02 11.29
C LYS A 413 2.11 8.26 12.17
N SER A 414 1.59 8.18 13.38
CA SER A 414 1.59 9.25 14.40
C SER A 414 0.79 10.53 14.06
N LEU A 415 0.13 10.64 12.89
CA LEU A 415 -0.86 11.70 12.66
C LEU A 415 -2.22 11.32 13.29
N PRO A 416 -2.93 12.25 13.96
CA PRO A 416 -4.32 12.07 14.36
C PRO A 416 -5.28 12.15 13.17
N PHE A 417 -6.27 11.26 13.14
CA PHE A 417 -7.28 11.22 12.08
C PHE A 417 -8.60 10.55 12.51
N CYS A 418 -9.66 10.74 11.73
CA CYS A 418 -10.91 9.98 11.82
C CYS A 418 -11.56 9.80 10.44
N GLN A 419 -12.51 8.86 10.36
CA GLN A 419 -13.37 8.64 9.20
C GLN A 419 -14.83 8.61 9.61
N ILE A 420 -15.68 9.30 8.85
CA ILE A 420 -17.12 9.47 9.12
C ILE A 420 -17.91 8.93 7.92
N ALA A 421 -18.89 8.06 8.11
CA ALA A 421 -19.80 7.65 7.04
C ALA A 421 -20.87 8.71 6.77
N SER A 422 -21.24 8.91 5.49
CA SER A 422 -22.42 9.70 5.13
C SER A 422 -23.69 9.13 5.78
N ARG A 423 -24.75 9.94 5.87
CA ARG A 423 -26.09 9.51 6.29
C ARG A 423 -26.82 8.70 5.23
N ASP A 424 -26.41 8.81 3.97
CA ASP A 424 -27.08 8.17 2.83
C ASP A 424 -26.73 6.67 2.68
N GLY A 425 -25.62 6.23 3.29
CA GLY A 425 -25.19 4.84 3.20
C GLY A 425 -24.00 4.49 4.10
N PRO A 426 -23.72 3.19 4.32
CA PRO A 426 -22.54 2.77 5.07
C PRO A 426 -21.26 3.05 4.29
N LEU A 427 -20.18 3.37 5.02
CA LEU A 427 -18.84 3.49 4.47
C LEU A 427 -18.07 2.21 4.78
N GLU A 428 -17.59 1.53 3.74
CA GLU A 428 -16.82 0.28 3.86
C GLU A 428 -15.43 0.46 3.24
N PHE A 429 -14.37 0.23 4.01
CA PHE A 429 -13.00 0.47 3.57
C PHE A 429 -12.02 -0.60 4.03
N PHE A 430 -11.16 -1.02 3.11
CA PHE A 430 -10.13 -2.04 3.29
C PHE A 430 -8.75 -1.39 3.13
N GLY A 431 -7.71 -1.92 3.74
CA GLY A 431 -6.38 -1.36 3.56
C GLY A 431 -5.22 -2.21 4.06
N PHE A 432 -4.03 -1.67 3.81
CA PHE A 432 -2.74 -2.25 4.17
C PHE A 432 -2.01 -1.34 5.17
N SER A 433 -1.36 -1.94 6.16
CA SER A 433 -0.67 -1.26 7.25
C SER A 433 0.83 -1.53 7.14
N THR A 434 1.70 -0.52 7.21
CA THR A 434 3.16 -0.64 6.96
C THR A 434 3.96 -1.44 8.00
N SER A 435 3.34 -2.31 8.80
CA SER A 435 4.03 -3.41 9.52
C SER A 435 3.08 -4.53 9.96
N ALA A 436 3.54 -5.78 9.94
CA ALA A 436 2.76 -7.01 10.15
C ALA A 436 2.66 -7.47 11.61
N LYS A 437 2.87 -6.59 12.59
CA LYS A 437 2.54 -6.88 13.99
C LYS A 437 1.23 -6.18 14.31
N GLU A 438 0.48 -6.64 15.29
CA GLU A 438 -0.67 -5.94 15.85
C GLU A 438 -0.47 -4.41 15.87
N ASN A 439 -1.32 -3.67 15.14
CA ASN A 439 -1.42 -2.22 15.28
C ASN A 439 -2.41 -1.95 16.43
N LYS A 440 -2.06 -1.05 17.34
CA LYS A 440 -2.90 -0.67 18.48
C LYS A 440 -3.19 0.82 18.38
N PRO A 441 -4.30 1.23 17.73
CA PRO A 441 -4.63 2.64 17.57
C PRO A 441 -4.88 3.30 18.92
N LEU A 442 -4.29 4.48 19.13
CA LEU A 442 -4.48 5.27 20.33
C LEU A 442 -5.66 6.21 20.12
N PHE A 443 -6.82 5.88 20.70
CA PHE A 443 -8.03 6.69 20.58
C PHE A 443 -7.94 7.95 21.45
N LEU A 444 -8.34 9.08 20.86
CA LEU A 444 -8.36 10.41 21.48
C LEU A 444 -9.75 10.76 22.01
N ALA A 445 -10.81 10.17 21.43
CA ALA A 445 -12.20 10.25 21.89
C ALA A 445 -12.81 8.83 22.00
N GLY A 446 -13.94 8.71 22.69
CA GLY A 446 -14.53 7.42 23.06
C GLY A 446 -14.21 7.00 24.50
N SER A 447 -14.89 5.96 25.00
CA SER A 447 -14.86 5.59 26.42
C SER A 447 -13.53 4.98 26.89
N VAL A 448 -12.69 4.51 25.97
CA VAL A 448 -11.30 4.03 26.21
C VAL A 448 -10.22 5.02 25.73
N SER A 449 -10.58 6.29 25.53
CA SER A 449 -9.64 7.32 25.05
C SER A 449 -8.50 7.62 26.03
N ILE A 450 -7.38 8.10 25.50
CA ILE A 450 -6.28 8.65 26.31
C ILE A 450 -6.72 9.86 27.15
N LEU A 451 -7.68 10.67 26.66
CA LEU A 451 -8.23 11.79 27.42
C LEU A 451 -9.00 11.33 28.66
N ARG A 452 -9.82 10.27 28.58
CA ARG A 452 -10.41 9.64 29.78
C ARG A 452 -9.35 8.99 30.67
N THR A 453 -8.35 8.32 30.09
CA THR A 453 -7.25 7.69 30.83
C THR A 453 -6.40 8.71 31.60
N MET A 454 -6.27 9.93 31.09
CA MET A 454 -5.54 11.05 31.70
C MET A 454 -6.45 12.05 32.44
N LEU A 455 -7.71 11.70 32.70
CA LEU A 455 -8.68 12.58 33.37
C LEU A 455 -8.22 12.90 34.80
N GLY A 456 -7.73 14.11 35.00
CA GLY A 456 -7.22 14.58 36.29
C GLY A 456 -6.71 16.02 36.24
N PRO A 457 -6.19 16.55 37.36
CA PRO A 457 -5.75 17.94 37.47
C PRO A 457 -4.72 18.37 36.42
N GLN A 458 -3.85 17.44 35.99
CA GLN A 458 -2.78 17.70 35.03
C GLN A 458 -3.33 18.01 33.62
N LEU A 459 -4.24 17.15 33.11
CA LEU A 459 -4.87 17.37 31.82
C LEU A 459 -5.85 18.56 31.87
N ALA A 460 -6.56 18.72 32.98
CA ALA A 460 -7.46 19.87 33.18
C ALA A 460 -6.68 21.20 33.15
N ALA A 461 -5.53 21.28 33.84
CA ALA A 461 -4.65 22.45 33.80
C ALA A 461 -4.03 22.68 32.41
N ALA A 462 -3.60 21.63 31.71
CA ALA A 462 -3.06 21.74 30.35
C ALA A 462 -4.10 22.24 29.32
N LEU A 463 -5.39 21.96 29.56
CA LEU A 463 -6.51 22.44 28.74
C LEU A 463 -7.13 23.75 29.27
N GLY A 464 -6.62 24.32 30.38
CA GLY A 464 -7.15 25.56 30.96
C GLY A 464 -8.54 25.47 31.60
N VAL A 465 -8.99 24.27 31.98
CA VAL A 465 -10.35 24.00 32.52
C VAL A 465 -10.33 23.40 33.93
N SER A 466 -11.48 23.40 34.61
CA SER A 466 -11.64 22.63 35.85
C SER A 466 -11.82 21.14 35.57
N VAL A 467 -11.44 20.28 36.52
CA VAL A 467 -11.59 18.81 36.39
C VAL A 467 -13.05 18.40 36.17
N ASP A 468 -14.02 19.09 36.77
CA ASP A 468 -15.45 18.81 36.58
C ASP A 468 -15.98 19.34 35.24
N THR A 469 -15.27 20.25 34.58
CA THR A 469 -15.56 20.66 33.19
C THR A 469 -14.97 19.66 32.20
N LEU A 470 -13.73 19.20 32.43
CA LEU A 470 -13.12 18.12 31.68
C LEU A 470 -13.96 16.84 31.77
N ARG A 471 -14.41 16.45 32.97
CA ARG A 471 -15.29 15.31 33.19
C ARG A 471 -16.60 15.43 32.41
N ARG A 472 -17.32 16.56 32.53
CA ARG A 472 -18.56 16.80 31.78
C ARG A 472 -18.40 16.79 30.25
N ALA A 473 -17.19 17.00 29.74
CA ALA A 473 -16.90 16.91 28.30
C ALA A 473 -16.53 15.49 27.83
N LEU A 474 -15.95 14.65 28.70
CA LEU A 474 -15.46 13.31 28.34
C LEU A 474 -16.43 12.17 28.74
N ASP A 475 -17.19 12.34 29.82
CA ASP A 475 -18.13 11.34 30.34
C ASP A 475 -19.34 11.05 29.42
N PRO A 476 -19.86 11.95 28.56
CA PRO A 476 -21.04 11.65 27.74
C PRO A 476 -20.87 10.63 26.60
N GLN A 477 -19.64 10.24 26.23
CA GLN A 477 -19.39 9.28 25.14
C GLN A 477 -18.99 7.90 25.68
N ASP A 478 -19.99 7.05 25.91
CA ASP A 478 -19.79 5.70 26.45
C ASP A 478 -19.36 4.64 25.42
N GLU A 479 -19.53 4.93 24.12
CA GLU A 479 -19.04 4.04 23.07
C GLU A 479 -17.51 4.02 22.97
N LEU A 480 -16.98 2.84 22.68
CA LEU A 480 -15.54 2.55 22.77
C LEU A 480 -14.72 3.29 21.72
N VAL A 481 -14.99 3.04 20.42
CA VAL A 481 -14.14 3.46 19.30
C VAL A 481 -14.89 3.82 18.01
N ILE A 482 -16.07 3.24 17.75
CA ILE A 482 -16.97 3.65 16.66
C ILE A 482 -18.26 4.16 17.29
N PHE A 483 -18.74 5.34 16.89
CA PHE A 483 -19.89 5.99 17.53
C PHE A 483 -20.65 6.92 16.56
N PRO A 484 -21.92 7.27 16.85
CA PRO A 484 -22.72 8.06 15.92
C PRO A 484 -22.21 9.49 15.78
N SER A 485 -22.24 10.03 14.56
CA SER A 485 -21.89 11.40 14.23
C SER A 485 -23.14 12.27 14.04
N THR A 486 -23.21 13.36 14.80
CA THR A 486 -24.15 14.45 14.53
C THR A 486 -23.70 15.34 13.36
N TRP A 487 -22.46 15.19 12.91
CA TRP A 487 -21.91 15.86 11.73
C TRP A 487 -21.87 14.93 10.51
N SER A 488 -22.70 15.29 9.54
CA SER A 488 -22.72 14.87 8.13
C SER A 488 -23.93 15.61 7.55
N GLU A 489 -23.70 16.71 6.84
CA GLU A 489 -24.75 17.31 6.03
C GLU A 489 -24.98 16.39 4.81
N PRO A 490 -26.23 16.22 4.33
CA PRO A 490 -26.46 15.57 3.04
C PRO A 490 -25.86 16.44 1.91
N PRO A 491 -25.38 15.82 0.81
CA PRO A 491 -24.71 16.51 -0.29
C PRO A 491 -25.63 17.39 -1.16
#